data_AF-A0A3N5SQI9-F1
#
_entry.id   AF-A0A3N5SQI9-F1
#
_cell.length_a   1.000
_cell.length_b   1.000
_cell.length_c   1.000
_cell.angle_alpha   90.00
_cell.angle_beta   90.00
_cell.angle_gamma   90.00
#
_symmetry.space_group_name_H-M   'P 1'
#
loop_
_entity.id
_entity.type
_entity.pdbx_description
1 polymer ?
#
loop_
_entity_poly.entity_id
_entity_poly.type
_entity_poly.pdbx_seq_one_letter_code
_entity_poly.pdbx_strand_id
1 'polypeptide(L)'
;MSSLQKHSLADKLKSLGVKTGATDLAPPKPKSPYAIDSVVAGAFHPTPRGDVFIAEQVYLPDYHHGAFPIVCSSPLSLISQWAKDARLADTPLSKFAFLDTETSGLSGGTGTYAFMVGIARFVDDQFLLRQFFMRDPAEEPAMLEAIAEFLAPAQALVTFNGKAFDAPLLTTRYRLHHIPVPYKDYAHLDLLPLARRLWRDRLESRALKYLEQHVLGLTRSSEEVPGYEIPWLYFDYLRTGDARPLAGVFYHNAMDVVAMAALLTHVNEMMQNPYAGSVEHGLDFVALGKLFEDLGHWEEAARLFERGLELNLTESDFGVAVKRLSILQKRRGDFDEAVRLWEAAAANGHIYAHIEIAKYYEHKCRDVKSALKWTRSAQEHVEHADLPAYMRKHWLQEIAHRLARLERKDSI
;
A
#
# COMPACT_ATOMS: atom_id res chain seq x y z
N MET A 1 3.57 62.29 55.47
CA MET A 1 3.15 60.93 55.85
C MET A 1 2.23 60.38 54.78
N SER A 2 2.71 59.44 53.96
CA SER A 2 1.93 58.41 53.23
C SER A 2 2.91 57.70 52.31
N SER A 3 3.45 56.55 52.74
CA SER A 3 4.27 55.68 51.90
C SER A 3 3.37 54.61 51.27
N LEU A 4 3.16 54.70 49.96
CA LEU A 4 2.52 53.66 49.16
C LEU A 4 3.42 52.42 49.11
N GLN A 5 3.04 51.37 49.82
CA GLN A 5 3.66 50.04 49.71
C GLN A 5 3.38 49.45 48.32
N LYS A 6 4.44 49.21 47.54
CA LYS A 6 4.38 48.40 46.31
C LYS A 6 4.43 46.93 46.69
N HIS A 7 3.33 46.20 46.52
CA HIS A 7 3.33 44.73 46.63
C HIS A 7 4.13 44.11 45.49
N SER A 8 5.02 43.18 45.80
CA SER A 8 5.83 42.48 44.79
C SER A 8 4.97 41.46 44.03
N LEU A 9 5.39 41.12 42.81
CA LEU A 9 4.73 40.09 41.98
C LEU A 9 4.66 38.73 42.72
N ALA A 10 5.66 38.44 43.56
CA ALA A 10 5.73 37.23 44.36
C ALA A 10 4.62 37.17 45.44
N ASP A 11 4.22 38.32 45.99
CA ASP A 11 3.16 38.39 47.00
C ASP A 11 1.78 38.13 46.38
N LYS A 12 1.55 38.60 45.15
CA LYS A 12 0.33 38.31 44.37
C LYS A 12 0.23 36.83 43.96
N LEU A 13 1.37 36.20 43.63
CA LEU A 13 1.42 34.77 43.29
C LEU A 13 1.11 33.87 44.49
N LYS A 14 1.60 34.24 45.69
CA LYS A 14 1.24 33.54 46.94
C LYS A 14 -0.24 33.69 47.31
N SER A 15 -0.85 34.86 47.11
CA SER A 15 -2.29 35.05 47.38
C SER A 15 -3.21 34.26 46.43
N LEU A 16 -2.69 33.81 45.29
CA LEU A 16 -3.40 32.97 44.30
C LEU A 16 -3.15 31.45 44.50
N GLY A 17 -2.48 31.06 45.59
CA GLY A 17 -2.25 29.64 45.92
C GLY A 17 -1.09 28.99 45.15
N VAL A 18 -0.26 29.76 44.44
CA VAL A 18 0.92 29.23 43.75
C VAL A 18 2.02 28.94 44.77
N LYS A 19 2.23 27.67 45.09
CA LYS A 19 3.39 27.22 45.86
C LYS A 19 4.63 27.28 44.98
N THR A 20 5.57 28.18 45.29
CA THR A 20 6.93 28.13 44.73
C THR A 20 7.67 26.96 45.38
N GLY A 21 7.74 25.82 44.70
CA GLY A 21 8.36 24.61 45.25
C GLY A 21 8.94 23.72 44.16
N ALA A 22 10.21 23.98 43.79
CA ALA A 22 11.07 22.97 43.16
C ALA A 22 11.58 21.93 44.20
N THR A 23 11.11 22.01 45.44
CA THR A 23 11.54 21.17 46.58
C THR A 23 10.83 19.82 46.67
N ASP A 24 9.72 19.62 45.95
CA ASP A 24 8.98 18.34 45.89
C ASP A 24 9.13 17.61 44.54
N LEU A 25 10.16 17.97 43.75
CA LEU A 25 10.49 17.19 42.55
C LEU A 25 11.14 15.88 43.00
N ALA A 26 10.51 14.75 42.65
CA ALA A 26 11.08 13.43 42.87
C ALA A 26 12.52 13.40 42.32
N PRO A 27 13.48 12.78 43.03
CA PRO A 27 14.85 12.65 42.52
C PRO A 27 14.81 11.98 41.14
N PRO A 28 15.68 12.41 40.19
CA PRO A 28 15.73 11.79 38.86
C PRO A 28 15.92 10.29 39.05
N LYS A 29 15.05 9.49 38.43
CA LYS A 29 15.13 8.03 38.50
C LYS A 29 16.53 7.59 38.05
N PRO A 30 17.13 6.57 38.69
CA PRO A 30 18.42 6.05 38.27
C PRO A 30 18.33 5.65 36.79
N LYS A 31 19.25 6.15 35.97
CA LYS A 31 19.34 5.77 34.56
C LYS A 31 19.59 4.27 34.49
N SER A 32 18.76 3.55 33.73
CA SER A 32 19.01 2.15 33.41
C SER A 32 20.44 1.98 32.87
N PRO A 33 21.15 0.89 33.21
CA PRO A 33 22.45 0.61 32.61
C PRO A 33 22.34 0.23 31.11
N TYR A 34 21.13 -0.08 30.63
CA TYR A 34 20.87 -0.48 29.24
C TYR A 34 20.47 0.72 28.39
N ALA A 35 21.45 1.57 28.07
CA ALA A 35 21.28 2.67 27.11
C ALA A 35 21.13 2.14 25.67
N ILE A 36 20.58 2.96 24.76
CA ILE A 36 20.25 2.51 23.39
C ILE A 36 21.48 2.00 22.62
N ASP A 37 22.63 2.65 22.78
CA ASP A 37 23.91 2.31 22.16
C ASP A 37 24.55 1.02 22.72
N SER A 38 24.02 0.50 23.84
CA SER A 38 24.39 -0.83 24.36
C SER A 38 23.51 -1.96 23.83
N VAL A 39 22.37 -1.63 23.21
CA VAL A 39 21.34 -2.58 22.76
C VAL A 39 21.29 -2.67 21.25
N VAL A 40 21.39 -1.55 20.56
CA VAL A 40 21.32 -1.44 19.10
C VAL A 40 22.65 -0.90 18.59
N ALA A 41 23.20 -1.54 17.56
CA ALA A 41 24.41 -1.04 16.91
C ALA A 41 24.11 0.27 16.17
N GLY A 42 24.75 1.36 16.60
CA GLY A 42 24.54 2.68 16.03
C GLY A 42 25.47 3.71 16.68
N ALA A 43 25.34 4.97 16.27
CA ALA A 43 26.16 6.06 16.76
C ALA A 43 25.33 7.32 17.00
N PHE A 44 25.86 8.22 17.84
CA PHE A 44 25.32 9.56 18.00
C PHE A 44 25.89 10.47 16.93
N HIS A 45 25.00 11.14 16.20
CA HIS A 45 25.34 12.09 15.16
C HIS A 45 24.95 13.51 15.61
N PRO A 46 25.91 14.44 15.67
CA PRO A 46 25.61 15.82 16.03
C PRO A 46 24.95 16.54 14.86
N THR A 47 23.94 17.36 15.18
CA THR A 47 23.31 18.31 14.26
C THR A 47 23.35 19.70 14.88
N PRO A 48 23.10 20.77 14.11
CA PRO A 48 22.94 22.12 14.66
C PRO A 48 21.89 22.25 15.79
N ARG A 49 20.97 21.27 15.93
CA ARG A 49 19.88 21.28 16.93
C ARG A 49 20.08 20.28 18.07
N GLY A 50 21.22 19.60 18.14
CA GLY A 50 21.52 18.57 19.13
C GLY A 50 21.88 17.24 18.49
N ASP A 51 21.99 16.20 19.31
CA ASP A 51 22.39 14.87 18.85
C ASP A 51 21.18 13.99 18.53
N VAL A 52 21.32 13.13 17.54
CA VAL A 52 20.37 12.05 17.22
C VAL A 52 21.11 10.71 17.21
N PHE A 53 20.45 9.65 17.69
CA PHE A 53 20.97 8.29 17.55
C PHE A 53 20.58 7.74 16.18
N ILE A 54 21.57 7.20 15.44
CA ILE A 54 21.35 6.58 14.13
C ILE A 54 21.90 5.16 14.17
N ALA A 55 21.04 4.18 13.92
CA ALA A 55 21.46 2.82 13.59
C ALA A 55 21.61 2.68 12.08
N GLU A 56 22.63 1.97 11.64
CA GLU A 56 22.96 1.80 10.22
C GLU A 56 23.08 0.32 9.87
N GLN A 57 22.47 -0.08 8.77
CA GLN A 57 22.55 -1.42 8.21
C GLN A 57 22.81 -1.31 6.71
N VAL A 58 23.64 -2.23 6.19
CA VAL A 58 24.04 -2.27 4.79
C VAL A 58 23.63 -3.61 4.22
N TYR A 59 22.87 -3.59 3.14
CA TYR A 59 22.52 -4.77 2.38
C TYR A 59 23.25 -4.73 1.03
N LEU A 60 23.95 -5.83 0.73
CA LEU A 60 24.71 -5.98 -0.51
C LEU A 60 23.76 -6.14 -1.72
N PRO A 61 24.23 -5.87 -2.95
CA PRO A 61 23.40 -6.00 -4.16
C PRO A 61 22.77 -7.38 -4.37
N ASP A 62 23.41 -8.44 -3.86
CA ASP A 62 22.96 -9.83 -3.94
C ASP A 62 22.01 -10.23 -2.81
N TYR A 63 21.70 -9.31 -1.89
CA TYR A 63 20.76 -9.56 -0.81
C TYR A 63 19.34 -9.79 -1.34
N HIS A 64 18.71 -10.83 -0.81
CA HIS A 64 17.32 -11.18 -1.08
C HIS A 64 16.50 -11.04 0.20
N HIS A 65 15.32 -10.44 0.07
CA HIS A 65 14.31 -10.40 1.11
C HIS A 65 13.22 -11.42 0.78
N GLY A 66 13.32 -12.59 1.41
CA GLY A 66 12.56 -13.77 1.00
C GLY A 66 13.10 -14.32 -0.33
N ALA A 67 12.20 -14.55 -1.29
CA ALA A 67 12.56 -15.07 -2.61
C ALA A 67 13.03 -13.99 -3.60
N PHE A 68 12.99 -12.71 -3.24
CA PHE A 68 13.16 -11.60 -4.20
C PHE A 68 14.33 -10.69 -3.86
N PRO A 69 15.08 -10.21 -4.87
CA PRO A 69 16.13 -9.23 -4.65
C PRO A 69 15.54 -7.86 -4.32
N ILE A 70 16.27 -7.08 -3.53
CA ILE A 70 15.88 -5.70 -3.20
C ILE A 70 16.22 -4.71 -4.32
N VAL A 71 17.13 -5.08 -5.23
CA VAL A 71 17.51 -4.26 -6.39
C VAL A 71 16.54 -4.50 -7.54
N CYS A 72 15.83 -3.46 -7.96
CA CYS A 72 14.98 -3.50 -9.14
C CYS A 72 15.79 -3.09 -10.39
N SER A 73 16.16 -4.06 -11.22
CA SER A 73 16.99 -3.82 -12.42
C SER A 73 16.18 -3.39 -13.66
N SER A 74 14.88 -3.71 -13.67
CA SER A 74 13.99 -3.42 -14.81
C SER A 74 13.44 -1.99 -14.73
N PRO A 75 13.24 -1.30 -15.88
CA PRO A 75 12.62 0.03 -15.89
C PRO A 75 11.24 0.04 -15.20
N LEU A 76 10.91 1.13 -14.51
CA LEU A 76 9.64 1.30 -13.80
C LEU A 76 8.51 1.88 -14.68
N SER A 77 8.56 1.69 -16.00
CA SER A 77 7.66 2.37 -16.96
C SER A 77 6.17 2.09 -16.71
N LEU A 78 5.79 0.83 -16.45
CA LEU A 78 4.41 0.46 -16.17
C LEU A 78 3.94 0.97 -14.79
N ILE A 79 4.82 0.94 -13.79
CA ILE A 79 4.55 1.51 -12.47
C ILE A 79 4.36 3.03 -12.56
N SER A 80 5.19 3.71 -13.34
CA SER A 80 5.08 5.14 -13.62
C SER A 80 3.76 5.49 -14.31
N GLN A 81 3.35 4.71 -15.32
CA GLN A 81 2.06 4.87 -15.99
C GLN A 81 0.88 4.68 -15.02
N TRP A 82 0.92 3.65 -14.19
CA TRP A 82 -0.09 3.39 -13.17
C TRP A 82 -0.16 4.50 -12.12
N ALA A 83 0.99 4.94 -11.62
CA ALA A 83 1.09 6.02 -10.64
C ALA A 83 0.76 7.40 -11.23
N LYS A 84 0.71 7.51 -12.57
CA LYS A 84 0.54 8.76 -13.32
C LYS A 84 1.60 9.81 -12.99
N ASP A 85 2.85 9.36 -12.82
CA ASP A 85 4.00 10.21 -12.52
C ASP A 85 5.22 9.76 -13.33
N ALA A 86 5.50 10.47 -14.42
CA ALA A 86 6.59 10.16 -15.35
C ALA A 86 7.98 10.16 -14.68
N ARG A 87 8.14 10.95 -13.62
CA ARG A 87 9.41 11.05 -12.88
C ARG A 87 9.87 9.71 -12.31
N LEU A 88 8.95 8.80 -11.99
CA LEU A 88 9.28 7.47 -11.48
C LEU A 88 10.01 6.60 -12.52
N ALA A 89 9.79 6.80 -13.82
CA ALA A 89 10.51 6.08 -14.87
C ALA A 89 11.88 6.72 -15.18
N ASP A 90 11.96 8.05 -15.10
CA ASP A 90 13.16 8.81 -15.46
C ASP A 90 14.21 8.90 -14.33
N THR A 91 13.77 8.68 -13.08
CA THR A 91 14.64 8.76 -11.91
C THR A 91 15.38 7.44 -11.71
N PRO A 92 16.73 7.43 -11.60
CA PRO A 92 17.47 6.20 -11.31
C PRO A 92 17.22 5.73 -9.88
N LEU A 93 17.29 4.42 -9.64
CA LEU A 93 16.97 3.82 -8.33
C LEU A 93 17.84 4.36 -7.18
N SER A 94 19.07 4.82 -7.46
CA SER A 94 19.95 5.50 -6.49
C SER A 94 19.43 6.84 -5.96
N LYS A 95 18.37 7.37 -6.57
CA LYS A 95 17.66 8.58 -6.14
C LYS A 95 16.32 8.26 -5.45
N PHE A 96 16.02 6.99 -5.22
CA PHE A 96 14.85 6.57 -4.45
C PHE A 96 15.21 6.47 -2.97
N ALA A 97 14.28 6.89 -2.12
CA ALA A 97 14.34 6.68 -0.69
C ALA A 97 13.11 5.87 -0.24
N PHE A 98 13.34 4.78 0.50
CA PHE A 98 12.30 3.94 1.07
C PHE A 98 12.11 4.37 2.52
N LEU A 99 10.90 4.76 2.91
CA LEU A 99 10.65 5.39 4.20
C LEU A 99 9.47 4.73 4.93
N ASP A 100 9.70 4.44 6.21
CA ASP A 100 8.71 3.96 7.17
C ASP A 100 8.91 4.67 8.52
N THR A 101 7.83 4.90 9.27
CA THR A 101 7.88 5.58 10.58
C THR A 101 7.25 4.77 11.70
N GLU A 102 7.89 4.82 12.87
CA GLU A 102 7.25 4.41 14.12
C GLU A 102 6.76 5.63 14.89
N THR A 103 5.51 5.54 15.33
CA THR A 103 4.80 6.71 15.87
C THR A 103 4.33 6.48 17.29
N SER A 104 4.26 7.54 18.08
CA SER A 104 3.81 7.50 19.47
C SER A 104 2.30 7.30 19.63
N GLY A 105 1.55 7.09 18.54
CA GLY A 105 0.10 6.86 18.60
C GLY A 105 -0.58 6.86 17.22
N LEU A 106 -1.70 6.13 17.13
CA LEU A 106 -2.39 5.81 15.87
C LEU A 106 -3.21 6.98 15.26
N SER A 107 -3.44 8.07 16.01
CA SER A 107 -4.46 9.08 15.69
C SER A 107 -3.98 10.27 14.86
N GLY A 108 -2.71 10.33 14.45
CA GLY A 108 -2.16 11.36 13.53
C GLY A 108 -2.33 12.83 13.95
N GLY A 109 -2.69 13.11 15.21
CA GLY A 109 -2.87 14.46 15.73
C GLY A 109 -1.54 15.18 15.95
N THR A 110 -1.59 16.48 16.25
CA THR A 110 -0.38 17.29 16.51
C THR A 110 0.47 16.81 17.70
N GLY A 111 -0.09 15.96 18.57
CA GLY A 111 0.60 15.31 19.68
C GLY A 111 1.27 13.97 19.33
N THR A 112 1.11 13.46 18.11
CA THR A 112 1.82 12.27 17.63
C THR A 112 3.21 12.67 17.13
N TYR A 113 4.23 11.95 17.59
CA TYR A 113 5.61 12.08 17.12
C TYR A 113 5.97 10.84 16.31
N ALA A 114 6.77 11.00 15.26
CA ALA A 114 7.52 9.91 14.67
C ALA A 114 8.79 9.77 15.50
N PHE A 115 8.82 8.86 16.47
CA PHE A 115 9.97 8.73 17.36
C PHE A 115 11.10 7.91 16.72
N MET A 116 10.79 7.22 15.63
CA MET A 116 11.75 6.53 14.81
C MET A 116 11.37 6.66 13.34
N VAL A 117 12.36 6.90 12.49
CA VAL A 117 12.17 6.95 11.03
C VAL A 117 13.23 6.07 10.40
N GLY A 118 12.80 5.01 9.73
CA GLY A 118 13.64 4.16 8.90
C GLY A 118 13.69 4.70 7.48
N ILE A 119 14.88 4.94 6.95
CA ILE A 119 15.08 5.39 5.58
C ILE A 119 16.19 4.60 4.94
N ALA A 120 15.93 4.01 3.78
CA ALA A 120 16.96 3.36 2.99
C ALA A 120 17.11 3.95 1.59
N ARG A 121 18.34 3.93 1.08
CA ARG A 121 18.68 4.39 -0.28
C ARG A 121 19.79 3.51 -0.86
N PHE A 122 19.92 3.50 -2.18
CA PHE A 122 21.07 2.89 -2.83
C PHE A 122 22.24 3.90 -2.90
N VAL A 123 23.36 3.56 -2.27
CA VAL A 123 24.61 4.33 -2.22
C VAL A 123 25.75 3.40 -2.57
N ASP A 124 26.54 3.73 -3.59
CA ASP A 124 27.67 2.90 -4.06
C ASP A 124 27.29 1.42 -4.25
N ASP A 125 26.17 1.20 -4.96
CA ASP A 125 25.52 -0.09 -5.23
C ASP A 125 25.01 -0.87 -3.99
N GLN A 126 25.12 -0.31 -2.79
CA GLN A 126 24.63 -0.93 -1.56
C GLN A 126 23.33 -0.29 -1.11
N PHE A 127 22.42 -1.09 -0.55
CA PHE A 127 21.20 -0.56 0.07
C PHE A 127 21.50 -0.18 1.51
N LEU A 128 21.69 1.11 1.73
CA LEU A 128 22.04 1.69 3.02
C LEU A 128 20.75 2.09 3.76
N LEU A 129 20.42 1.35 4.82
CA LEU A 129 19.34 1.66 5.74
C LEU A 129 19.89 2.45 6.93
N ARG A 130 19.26 3.59 7.22
CA ARG A 130 19.46 4.37 8.45
C ARG A 130 18.16 4.49 9.22
N GLN A 131 18.25 4.27 10.52
CA GLN A 131 17.13 4.39 11.44
C GLN A 131 17.43 5.51 12.41
N PHE A 132 16.73 6.62 12.24
CA PHE A 132 16.88 7.82 13.06
C PHE A 132 15.95 7.69 14.26
N PHE A 133 16.52 7.66 15.47
CA PHE A 133 15.78 7.40 16.70
C PHE A 133 15.89 8.54 17.70
N MET A 134 14.75 8.91 18.25
CA MET A 134 14.58 9.95 19.24
C MET A 134 14.54 9.34 20.65
N ARG A 135 15.56 9.63 21.47
CA ARG A 135 15.63 9.11 22.86
C ARG A 135 14.78 9.92 23.82
N ASP A 136 14.62 11.20 23.51
CA ASP A 136 13.78 12.16 24.23
C ASP A 136 13.04 13.02 23.20
N PRO A 137 11.75 13.34 23.39
CA PRO A 137 11.00 14.21 22.50
C PRO A 137 11.68 15.54 22.13
N ALA A 138 12.56 16.07 22.98
CA ALA A 138 13.34 17.26 22.70
C ALA A 138 14.36 17.09 21.55
N GLU A 139 14.70 15.85 21.18
CA GLU A 139 15.64 15.54 20.09
C GLU A 139 14.98 15.57 18.70
N GLU A 140 13.67 15.76 18.61
CA GLU A 140 12.95 15.78 17.31
C GLU A 140 13.55 16.76 16.28
N PRO A 141 13.91 18.01 16.62
CA PRO A 141 14.51 18.91 15.63
C PRO A 141 15.84 18.38 15.08
N ALA A 142 16.67 17.77 15.92
CA ALA A 142 17.93 17.16 15.51
C ALA A 142 17.69 15.97 14.56
N MET A 143 16.73 15.11 14.91
CA MET A 143 16.34 13.98 14.07
C MET A 143 15.83 14.44 12.70
N LEU A 144 14.97 15.46 12.64
CA LEU A 144 14.45 16.00 11.38
C LEU A 144 15.53 16.63 10.51
N GLU A 145 16.52 17.34 11.08
CA GLU A 145 17.65 17.87 10.31
C GLU A 145 18.51 16.74 9.72
N ALA A 146 18.81 15.71 10.51
CA ALA A 146 19.57 14.54 10.04
C ALA A 146 18.84 13.76 8.92
N ILE A 147 17.52 13.61 9.04
CA ILE A 147 16.69 13.02 7.99
C ILE A 147 16.73 13.86 6.72
N ALA A 148 16.58 15.18 6.84
CA ALA A 148 16.62 16.09 5.69
C ALA A 148 17.96 16.02 4.95
N GLU A 149 19.08 15.94 5.68
CA GLU A 149 20.41 15.75 5.11
C GLU A 149 20.52 14.41 4.35
N PHE A 150 20.07 13.31 4.96
CA PHE A 150 20.15 11.99 4.35
C PHE A 150 19.24 11.87 3.11
N LEU A 151 18.08 12.51 3.14
CA LEU A 151 17.17 12.55 1.99
C LEU A 151 17.65 13.47 0.88
N ALA A 152 18.46 14.50 1.17
CA ALA A 152 18.80 15.56 0.21
C ALA A 152 19.19 15.09 -1.21
N PRO A 153 19.94 13.98 -1.41
CA PRO A 153 20.28 13.51 -2.76
C PRO A 153 19.18 12.72 -3.47
N ALA A 154 18.04 12.43 -2.83
CA ALA A 154 16.90 11.69 -3.38
C ALA A 154 15.96 12.59 -4.20
N GLN A 155 15.12 11.96 -5.01
CA GLN A 155 14.13 12.61 -5.88
C GLN A 155 12.79 11.85 -5.92
N ALA A 156 12.76 10.62 -5.39
CA ALA A 156 11.57 9.81 -5.27
C ALA A 156 11.47 9.19 -3.87
N LEU A 157 10.26 9.17 -3.31
CA LEU A 157 9.94 8.51 -2.05
C LEU A 157 9.11 7.25 -2.34
N VAL A 158 9.49 6.13 -1.74
CA VAL A 158 8.72 4.88 -1.73
C VAL A 158 8.26 4.62 -0.31
N THR A 159 6.97 4.39 -0.14
CA THR A 159 6.37 4.11 1.18
C THR A 159 5.31 3.03 1.06
N PHE A 160 4.94 2.42 2.17
CA PHE A 160 3.78 1.54 2.26
C PHE A 160 2.69 2.22 3.08
N ASN A 161 1.63 2.71 2.42
CA ASN A 161 0.60 3.55 3.03
C ASN A 161 1.05 4.97 3.44
N GLY A 162 2.31 5.34 3.19
CA GLY A 162 2.87 6.60 3.68
C GLY A 162 2.39 7.87 2.99
N LYS A 163 1.67 7.80 1.86
CA LYS A 163 0.95 8.99 1.34
C LYS A 163 -0.15 9.46 2.28
N ALA A 164 -0.78 8.54 3.01
CA ALA A 164 -1.88 8.84 3.90
C ALA A 164 -1.44 9.03 5.36
N PHE A 165 -0.26 8.54 5.74
CA PHE A 165 0.19 8.50 7.14
C PHE A 165 1.57 9.15 7.34
N ASP A 166 2.65 8.49 6.91
CA ASP A 166 4.03 8.90 7.21
C ASP A 166 4.40 10.29 6.69
N ALA A 167 4.19 10.54 5.39
CA ALA A 167 4.60 11.79 4.76
C ALA A 167 3.79 13.01 5.27
N PRO A 168 2.45 12.93 5.48
CA PRO A 168 1.70 13.99 6.16
C PRO A 168 2.13 14.24 7.61
N LEU A 169 2.42 13.19 8.38
CA LEU A 169 2.90 13.30 9.76
C LEU A 169 4.22 14.07 9.79
N LEU A 170 5.23 13.59 9.07
CA LEU A 170 6.54 14.23 8.98
C LEU A 170 6.44 15.66 8.44
N THR A 171 5.59 15.92 7.45
CA THR A 171 5.35 17.28 6.93
C THR A 171 4.87 18.23 8.04
N THR A 172 4.00 17.74 8.92
CA THR A 172 3.52 18.50 10.07
C THR A 172 4.65 18.75 11.07
N ARG A 173 5.49 17.74 11.35
CA ARG A 173 6.65 17.88 12.25
C ARG A 173 7.68 18.89 11.73
N TYR A 174 8.05 18.81 10.45
CA TYR A 174 8.92 19.78 9.77
C TYR A 174 8.38 21.22 9.90
N ARG A 175 7.08 21.42 9.63
CA ARG A 175 6.45 22.74 9.74
C ARG A 175 6.44 23.29 11.16
N LEU A 176 6.16 22.45 12.16
CA LEU A 176 6.16 22.84 13.57
C LEU A 176 7.53 23.35 14.03
N HIS A 177 8.61 22.75 13.51
CA HIS A 177 9.99 23.16 13.83
C HIS A 177 10.57 24.20 12.87
N HIS A 178 9.76 24.73 11.95
CA HIS A 178 10.19 25.69 10.91
C HIS A 178 11.34 25.17 10.04
N ILE A 179 11.40 23.86 9.80
CA ILE A 179 12.36 23.21 8.91
C ILE A 179 11.69 22.98 7.55
N PRO A 180 12.35 23.28 6.41
CA PRO A 180 11.82 22.97 5.08
C PRO A 180 11.56 21.47 4.91
N VAL A 181 10.44 21.11 4.30
CA VAL A 181 10.10 19.71 4.01
C VAL A 181 11.00 19.19 2.89
N PRO A 182 11.88 18.20 3.13
CA PRO A 182 12.93 17.82 2.17
C PRO A 182 12.38 17.11 0.92
N TYR A 183 11.23 16.44 1.03
CA TYR A 183 10.62 15.65 -0.05
C TYR A 183 9.42 16.36 -0.72
N LYS A 184 9.26 17.67 -0.55
CA LYS A 184 8.11 18.43 -1.08
C LYS A 184 7.89 18.22 -2.59
N ASP A 185 8.99 18.17 -3.35
CA ASP A 185 8.96 18.08 -4.81
C ASP A 185 9.30 16.67 -5.34
N TYR A 186 9.38 15.66 -4.46
CA TYR A 186 9.72 14.30 -4.87
C TYR A 186 8.57 13.65 -5.64
N ALA A 187 8.90 12.70 -6.51
CA ALA A 187 7.92 11.68 -6.90
C ALA A 187 7.58 10.85 -5.65
N HIS A 188 6.34 10.38 -5.53
CA HIS A 188 5.95 9.55 -4.39
C HIS A 188 5.22 8.32 -4.89
N LEU A 189 5.84 7.16 -4.72
CA LEU A 189 5.24 5.86 -4.97
C LEU A 189 4.76 5.25 -3.65
N ASP A 190 3.45 5.05 -3.53
CA ASP A 190 2.86 4.31 -2.42
C ASP A 190 2.51 2.91 -2.91
N LEU A 191 3.07 1.88 -2.27
CA LEU A 191 2.91 0.50 -2.69
C LEU A 191 1.57 -0.11 -2.24
N LEU A 192 0.92 0.42 -1.20
CA LEU A 192 -0.32 -0.19 -0.67
C LEU A 192 -1.49 -0.13 -1.67
N PRO A 193 -1.75 0.98 -2.40
CA PRO A 193 -2.79 0.99 -3.41
C PRO A 193 -2.55 -0.03 -4.53
N LEU A 194 -1.29 -0.22 -4.95
CA LEU A 194 -0.92 -1.21 -5.96
C LEU A 194 -1.08 -2.63 -5.42
N ALA A 195 -0.61 -2.89 -4.19
CA ALA A 195 -0.80 -4.17 -3.52
C ALA A 195 -2.28 -4.54 -3.37
N ARG A 196 -3.13 -3.58 -2.99
CA ARG A 196 -4.60 -3.77 -2.94
C ARG A 196 -5.21 -4.00 -4.32
N ARG A 197 -4.57 -3.52 -5.38
CA ARG A 197 -5.06 -3.71 -6.75
C ARG A 197 -4.74 -5.10 -7.28
N LEU A 198 -3.62 -5.66 -6.86
CA LEU A 198 -3.12 -6.97 -7.28
C LEU A 198 -3.69 -8.11 -6.44
N TRP A 199 -3.78 -7.95 -5.11
CA TRP A 199 -4.00 -9.10 -4.22
C TRP A 199 -5.29 -9.05 -3.40
N ARG A 200 -6.19 -8.07 -3.58
CA ARG A 200 -7.43 -7.99 -2.79
C ARG A 200 -8.35 -9.20 -2.96
N ASP A 201 -8.39 -9.75 -4.16
CA ASP A 201 -9.30 -10.87 -4.48
C ASP A 201 -8.74 -12.21 -3.98
N ARG A 202 -7.40 -12.31 -3.77
CA ARG A 202 -6.72 -13.54 -3.34
C ARG A 202 -6.36 -13.57 -1.85
N LEU A 203 -5.84 -12.47 -1.31
CA LEU A 203 -5.25 -12.42 0.04
C LEU A 203 -6.21 -11.79 1.06
N GLU A 204 -6.29 -12.40 2.24
CA GLU A 204 -7.12 -11.94 3.36
C GLU A 204 -6.69 -10.54 3.83
N SER A 205 -5.38 -10.30 3.85
CA SER A 205 -4.77 -9.04 4.27
C SER A 205 -3.76 -8.51 3.25
N ARG A 206 -3.61 -7.18 3.23
CA ARG A 206 -2.58 -6.46 2.47
C ARG A 206 -1.71 -5.63 3.41
N ALA A 207 -1.60 -6.04 4.67
CA ALA A 207 -0.56 -5.51 5.56
C ALA A 207 0.81 -5.95 5.06
N LEU A 208 1.84 -5.11 5.19
CA LEU A 208 3.17 -5.37 4.62
C LEU A 208 3.74 -6.72 5.10
N LYS A 209 3.71 -6.98 6.41
CA LYS A 209 4.06 -8.28 7.00
C LYS A 209 3.33 -9.48 6.41
N TYR A 210 2.04 -9.32 6.08
CA TYR A 210 1.27 -10.41 5.45
C TYR A 210 1.72 -10.65 4.02
N LEU A 211 2.04 -9.59 3.27
CA LEU A 211 2.60 -9.67 1.92
C LEU A 211 4.02 -10.25 1.93
N GLU A 212 4.86 -9.89 2.90
CA GLU A 212 6.18 -10.51 3.05
C GLU A 212 6.06 -12.03 3.17
N GLN A 213 5.15 -12.52 4.02
CA GLN A 213 4.98 -13.95 4.22
C GLN A 213 4.36 -14.64 3.00
N HIS A 214 3.28 -14.10 2.43
CA HIS A 214 2.46 -14.80 1.43
C HIS A 214 2.79 -14.45 -0.02
N VAL A 215 3.58 -13.41 -0.24
CA VAL A 215 4.02 -12.96 -1.58
C VAL A 215 5.54 -13.07 -1.68
N LEU A 216 6.29 -12.53 -0.71
CA LEU A 216 7.76 -12.58 -0.76
C LEU A 216 8.36 -13.87 -0.19
N GLY A 217 7.57 -14.68 0.51
CA GLY A 217 8.02 -15.94 1.12
C GLY A 217 8.92 -15.76 2.35
N LEU A 218 8.88 -14.60 3.02
CA LEU A 218 9.67 -14.31 4.21
C LEU A 218 8.81 -14.32 5.48
N THR A 219 9.23 -15.12 6.45
CA THR A 219 8.70 -15.06 7.82
C THR A 219 9.72 -14.35 8.71
N ARG A 220 9.30 -13.25 9.35
CA ARG A 220 10.14 -12.48 10.27
C ARG A 220 10.57 -13.31 11.49
N SER A 221 11.72 -12.97 12.08
CA SER A 221 12.32 -13.71 13.20
C SER A 221 11.55 -13.54 14.53
N SER A 222 12.01 -14.20 15.59
CA SER A 222 11.47 -14.03 16.94
C SER A 222 11.78 -12.67 17.58
N GLU A 223 12.63 -11.86 16.97
CA GLU A 223 12.96 -10.49 17.43
C GLU A 223 11.85 -9.49 17.10
N GLU A 224 10.98 -9.84 16.17
CA GLU A 224 9.84 -9.05 15.74
C GLU A 224 8.84 -8.78 16.87
N VAL A 225 8.52 -7.50 17.06
CA VAL A 225 7.45 -7.08 17.98
C VAL A 225 6.14 -6.85 17.21
N PRO A 226 4.97 -7.07 17.84
CA PRO A 226 3.71 -6.69 17.22
C PRO A 226 3.61 -5.16 17.08
N GLY A 227 3.30 -4.67 15.87
CA GLY A 227 3.28 -3.23 15.59
C GLY A 227 2.36 -2.40 16.50
N TYR A 228 1.28 -2.98 17.02
CA TYR A 228 0.39 -2.29 17.96
C TYR A 228 1.01 -2.07 19.36
N GLU A 229 2.09 -2.79 19.72
CA GLU A 229 2.80 -2.65 20.99
C GLU A 229 3.90 -1.60 20.92
N ILE A 230 4.38 -1.27 19.72
CA ILE A 230 5.52 -0.38 19.48
C ILE A 230 5.38 0.98 20.20
N PRO A 231 4.23 1.69 20.14
CA PRO A 231 4.09 2.95 20.87
C PRO A 231 4.26 2.79 22.38
N TRP A 232 3.73 1.69 22.94
CA TRP A 232 3.83 1.40 24.37
C TRP A 232 5.27 1.09 24.79
N LEU A 233 6.01 0.32 23.99
CA LEU A 233 7.43 0.04 24.23
C LEU A 233 8.26 1.32 24.29
N TYR A 234 7.99 2.27 23.39
CA TYR A 234 8.65 3.57 23.40
C TYR A 234 8.31 4.40 24.65
N PHE A 235 7.03 4.46 25.06
CA PHE A 235 6.66 5.15 26.29
C PHE A 235 7.25 4.50 27.55
N ASP A 236 7.35 3.18 27.58
CA ASP A 236 8.00 2.48 28.68
C ASP A 236 9.49 2.77 28.75
N TYR A 237 10.16 2.83 27.61
CA TYR A 237 11.54 3.29 27.49
C TYR A 237 11.71 4.71 28.03
N LEU A 238 10.87 5.69 27.64
CA LEU A 238 10.93 7.05 28.17
C LEU A 238 10.77 7.11 29.70
N ARG A 239 10.00 6.18 30.28
CA ARG A 239 9.72 6.12 31.73
C ARG A 239 10.83 5.45 32.54
N THR A 240 11.47 4.43 31.97
CA THR A 240 12.40 3.53 32.67
C THR A 240 13.86 3.75 32.27
N GLY A 241 14.10 4.28 31.07
CA GLY A 241 15.39 4.34 30.41
C GLY A 241 15.91 3.00 29.90
N ASP A 242 15.14 1.91 30.00
CA ASP A 242 15.58 0.57 29.59
C ASP A 242 15.35 0.34 28.08
N ALA A 243 16.43 0.36 27.30
CA ALA A 243 16.36 0.25 25.85
C ALA A 243 16.19 -1.18 25.32
N ARG A 244 16.29 -2.22 26.16
CA ARG A 244 16.29 -3.62 25.69
C ARG A 244 15.09 -3.98 24.79
N PRO A 245 13.85 -3.55 25.09
CA PRO A 245 12.71 -3.85 24.23
C PRO A 245 12.75 -3.14 22.87
N LEU A 246 13.55 -2.07 22.73
CA LEU A 246 13.66 -1.32 21.48
C LEU A 246 14.41 -2.08 20.39
N ALA A 247 15.24 -3.09 20.72
CA ALA A 247 15.88 -3.93 19.70
C ALA A 247 14.85 -4.50 18.70
N GLY A 248 13.72 -4.98 19.20
CA GLY A 248 12.64 -5.50 18.36
C GLY A 248 11.90 -4.44 17.55
N VAL A 249 11.81 -3.20 18.07
CA VAL A 249 11.26 -2.05 17.34
C VAL A 249 12.17 -1.67 16.17
N PHE A 250 13.49 -1.65 16.39
CA PHE A 250 14.47 -1.43 15.32
C PHE A 250 14.42 -2.54 14.28
N TYR A 251 14.30 -3.80 14.71
CA TYR A 251 14.13 -4.92 13.79
C TYR A 251 12.86 -4.77 12.94
N HIS A 252 11.71 -4.46 13.55
CA HIS A 252 10.42 -4.29 12.85
C HIS A 252 10.53 -3.25 11.73
N ASN A 253 10.90 -2.02 12.09
CA ASN A 253 11.04 -0.93 11.13
C ASN A 253 12.09 -1.23 10.04
N ALA A 254 13.19 -1.93 10.37
CA ALA A 254 14.18 -2.32 9.36
C ALA A 254 13.57 -3.29 8.34
N MET A 255 12.81 -4.29 8.81
CA MET A 255 12.12 -5.24 7.94
C MET A 255 11.08 -4.56 7.08
N ASP A 256 10.29 -3.62 7.61
CA ASP A 256 9.31 -2.87 6.81
C ASP A 256 9.99 -2.05 5.69
N VAL A 257 11.10 -1.37 5.97
CA VAL A 257 11.82 -0.61 4.94
C VAL A 257 12.41 -1.52 3.86
N VAL A 258 13.03 -2.63 4.23
CA VAL A 258 13.65 -3.58 3.28
C VAL A 258 12.58 -4.32 2.47
N ALA A 259 11.46 -4.70 3.09
CA ALA A 259 10.34 -5.35 2.43
C ALA A 259 9.76 -4.51 1.30
N MET A 260 9.71 -3.18 1.45
CA MET A 260 9.25 -2.29 0.37
C MET A 260 10.13 -2.36 -0.88
N ALA A 261 11.45 -2.49 -0.72
CA ALA A 261 12.37 -2.60 -1.86
C ALA A 261 12.13 -3.92 -2.63
N ALA A 262 12.06 -5.04 -1.92
CA ALA A 262 11.75 -6.33 -2.54
C ALA A 262 10.33 -6.39 -3.13
N LEU A 263 9.35 -5.80 -2.45
CA LEU A 263 7.97 -5.72 -2.95
C LEU A 263 7.89 -4.89 -4.23
N LEU A 264 8.60 -3.75 -4.30
CA LEU A 264 8.71 -2.97 -5.53
C LEU A 264 9.29 -3.80 -6.67
N THR A 265 10.39 -4.52 -6.41
CA THR A 265 11.03 -5.39 -7.41
C THR A 265 10.07 -6.47 -7.90
N HIS A 266 9.41 -7.18 -6.98
CA HIS A 266 8.46 -8.24 -7.34
C HIS A 266 7.27 -7.71 -8.15
N VAL A 267 6.64 -6.62 -7.70
CA VAL A 267 5.52 -6.01 -8.41
C VAL A 267 5.95 -5.54 -9.81
N ASN A 268 7.13 -4.93 -9.95
CA ASN A 268 7.63 -4.53 -11.26
C ASN A 268 7.82 -5.75 -12.17
N GLU A 269 8.35 -6.85 -11.64
CA GLU A 269 8.55 -8.09 -12.40
C GLU A 269 7.23 -8.75 -12.81
N MET A 270 6.23 -8.76 -11.92
CA MET A 270 4.87 -9.23 -12.24
C MET A 270 4.24 -8.42 -13.39
N MET A 271 4.50 -7.11 -13.43
CA MET A 271 3.96 -6.23 -14.46
C MET A 271 4.73 -6.36 -15.78
N GLN A 272 6.06 -6.44 -15.75
CA GLN A 272 6.89 -6.47 -16.95
C GLN A 272 6.91 -7.85 -17.61
N ASN A 273 6.98 -8.92 -16.81
CA ASN A 273 7.13 -10.29 -17.30
C ASN A 273 6.12 -11.23 -16.62
N PRO A 274 4.79 -10.99 -16.74
CA PRO A 274 3.76 -11.76 -16.03
C PRO A 274 3.76 -13.26 -16.32
N TYR A 275 4.36 -13.68 -17.45
CA TYR A 275 4.40 -15.09 -17.88
C TYR A 275 5.71 -15.81 -17.54
N ALA A 276 6.70 -15.11 -16.97
CA ALA A 276 8.03 -15.66 -16.68
C ALA A 276 8.12 -16.40 -15.32
N GLY A 277 6.98 -16.78 -14.74
CA GLY A 277 6.91 -17.49 -13.46
C GLY A 277 6.82 -16.60 -12.23
N SER A 278 6.87 -15.27 -12.36
CA SER A 278 6.64 -14.35 -11.23
C SER A 278 5.19 -14.31 -10.75
N VAL A 279 4.25 -14.83 -11.57
CA VAL A 279 2.82 -14.92 -11.26
C VAL A 279 2.37 -16.38 -11.35
N GLU A 280 1.90 -16.91 -10.22
CA GLU A 280 1.53 -18.33 -10.10
C GLU A 280 0.01 -18.54 -9.99
N HIS A 281 -0.71 -17.55 -9.48
CA HIS A 281 -2.13 -17.68 -9.16
C HIS A 281 -3.02 -17.08 -10.24
N GLY A 282 -4.11 -17.79 -10.60
CA GLY A 282 -5.10 -17.31 -11.57
C GLY A 282 -5.70 -15.96 -11.21
N LEU A 283 -5.96 -15.72 -9.92
CA LEU A 283 -6.48 -14.43 -9.45
C LEU A 283 -5.49 -13.27 -9.63
N ASP A 284 -4.19 -13.54 -9.56
CA ASP A 284 -3.17 -12.52 -9.78
C ASP A 284 -3.09 -12.15 -11.27
N PHE A 285 -3.21 -13.14 -12.17
CA PHE A 285 -3.38 -12.90 -13.61
C PHE A 285 -4.64 -12.08 -13.91
N VAL A 286 -5.77 -12.41 -13.28
CA VAL A 286 -7.01 -11.64 -13.44
C VAL A 286 -6.86 -10.22 -12.91
N ALA A 287 -6.17 -10.03 -11.78
CA ALA A 287 -5.92 -8.70 -11.20
C ALA A 287 -5.02 -7.84 -12.11
N LEU A 288 -3.96 -8.44 -12.68
CA LEU A 288 -3.11 -7.83 -13.69
C LEU A 288 -3.89 -7.51 -14.97
N GLY A 289 -4.73 -8.43 -15.46
CA GLY A 289 -5.57 -8.20 -16.64
C GLY A 289 -6.47 -6.99 -16.45
N LYS A 290 -7.11 -6.88 -15.27
CA LYS A 290 -7.89 -5.68 -14.92
C LYS A 290 -6.99 -4.43 -14.91
N LEU A 291 -5.74 -4.52 -14.42
CA LEU A 291 -4.82 -3.38 -14.32
C LEU A 291 -4.41 -2.90 -15.72
N PHE A 292 -4.01 -3.82 -16.59
CA PHE A 292 -3.61 -3.51 -17.97
C PHE A 292 -4.79 -2.95 -18.79
N GLU A 293 -6.02 -3.42 -18.52
CA GLU A 293 -7.22 -2.82 -19.10
C GLU A 293 -7.37 -1.34 -18.70
N ASP A 294 -7.18 -1.01 -17.41
CA ASP A 294 -7.23 0.37 -16.91
C ASP A 294 -6.11 1.25 -17.50
N LEU A 295 -4.95 0.67 -17.83
CA LEU A 295 -3.84 1.34 -18.51
C LEU A 295 -4.06 1.51 -20.03
N GLY A 296 -5.09 0.87 -20.58
CA GLY A 296 -5.36 0.87 -22.02
C GLY A 296 -4.53 -0.11 -22.84
N HIS A 297 -3.88 -1.08 -22.19
CA HIS A 297 -3.14 -2.18 -22.85
C HIS A 297 -4.06 -3.38 -23.09
N TRP A 298 -5.06 -3.18 -23.96
CA TRP A 298 -6.19 -4.10 -24.14
C TRP A 298 -5.78 -5.49 -24.64
N GLU A 299 -4.77 -5.58 -25.50
CA GLU A 299 -4.27 -6.87 -26.00
C GLU A 299 -3.64 -7.68 -24.89
N GLU A 300 -2.79 -7.05 -24.09
CA GLU A 300 -2.13 -7.71 -22.96
C GLU A 300 -3.13 -8.07 -21.86
N ALA A 301 -4.08 -7.17 -21.57
CA ALA A 301 -5.17 -7.44 -20.63
C ALA A 301 -5.95 -8.72 -20.98
N ALA A 302 -6.28 -8.91 -22.26
CA ALA A 302 -6.98 -10.11 -22.69
C ALA A 302 -6.12 -11.38 -22.59
N ARG A 303 -4.82 -11.33 -22.92
CA ARG A 303 -3.92 -12.48 -22.70
C ARG A 303 -3.78 -12.84 -21.22
N LEU A 304 -3.75 -11.84 -20.34
CA LEU A 304 -3.72 -12.04 -18.89
C LEU A 304 -5.02 -12.70 -18.39
N PHE A 305 -6.19 -12.30 -18.90
CA PHE A 305 -7.44 -12.98 -18.56
C PHE A 305 -7.51 -14.41 -19.11
N GLU A 306 -7.07 -14.63 -20.35
CA GLU A 306 -6.96 -15.96 -20.95
C GLU A 306 -6.10 -16.87 -20.06
N ARG A 307 -4.91 -16.40 -19.68
CA ARG A 307 -4.01 -17.14 -18.79
C ARG A 307 -4.60 -17.38 -17.40
N GLY A 308 -5.29 -16.40 -16.82
CA GLY A 308 -5.96 -16.55 -15.53
C GLY A 308 -7.07 -17.60 -15.55
N LEU A 309 -7.80 -17.73 -16.67
CA LEU A 309 -8.87 -18.71 -16.88
C LEU A 309 -8.37 -20.13 -17.12
N GLU A 310 -7.12 -20.31 -17.55
CA GLU A 310 -6.47 -21.63 -17.63
C GLU A 310 -6.14 -22.21 -16.25
N LEU A 311 -6.16 -21.38 -15.21
CA LEU A 311 -5.88 -21.75 -13.83
C LEU A 311 -7.20 -21.91 -13.05
N ASN A 312 -7.14 -22.66 -11.94
CA ASN A 312 -8.32 -22.89 -11.11
C ASN A 312 -8.82 -21.57 -10.48
N LEU A 313 -10.00 -21.13 -10.89
CA LEU A 313 -10.72 -19.99 -10.33
C LEU A 313 -12.00 -20.46 -9.63
N THR A 314 -12.48 -19.69 -8.66
CA THR A 314 -13.83 -19.88 -8.13
C THR A 314 -14.85 -19.50 -9.22
N GLU A 315 -16.09 -20.00 -9.12
CA GLU A 315 -17.15 -19.70 -10.08
C GLU A 315 -17.41 -18.18 -10.20
N SER A 316 -17.38 -17.47 -9.07
CA SER A 316 -17.53 -16.01 -9.03
C SER A 316 -16.42 -15.30 -9.82
N ASP A 317 -15.17 -15.70 -9.59
CA ASP A 317 -14.00 -15.07 -10.24
C ASP A 317 -13.91 -15.41 -11.72
N PHE A 318 -14.27 -16.65 -12.07
CA PHE A 318 -14.44 -17.08 -13.46
C PHE A 318 -15.43 -16.16 -14.19
N GLY A 319 -16.62 -15.93 -13.62
CA GLY A 319 -17.63 -15.07 -14.21
C GLY A 319 -17.14 -13.64 -14.47
N VAL A 320 -16.34 -13.08 -13.55
CA VAL A 320 -15.75 -11.74 -13.70
C VAL A 320 -14.72 -11.70 -14.83
N ALA A 321 -13.80 -12.67 -14.86
CA ALA A 321 -12.75 -12.75 -15.88
C ALA A 321 -13.34 -12.98 -17.28
N VAL A 322 -14.28 -13.92 -17.42
CA VAL A 322 -14.96 -14.20 -18.69
C VAL A 322 -15.73 -12.98 -19.21
N LYS A 323 -16.44 -12.28 -18.32
CA LYS A 323 -17.19 -11.08 -18.71
C LYS A 323 -16.26 -10.02 -19.31
N ARG A 324 -15.13 -9.74 -18.66
CA ARG A 324 -14.15 -8.77 -19.15
C ARG A 324 -13.47 -9.24 -20.44
N LEU A 325 -12.99 -10.48 -20.47
CA LEU A 325 -12.35 -11.04 -21.67
C LEU A 325 -13.27 -11.01 -22.89
N SER A 326 -14.53 -11.40 -22.75
CA SER A 326 -15.47 -11.39 -23.88
C SER A 326 -15.73 -9.99 -24.46
N ILE A 327 -15.67 -8.93 -23.64
CA ILE A 327 -15.72 -7.54 -24.11
C ILE A 327 -14.47 -7.21 -24.93
N LEU A 328 -13.30 -7.67 -24.49
CA LEU A 328 -12.04 -7.48 -25.21
C LEU A 328 -11.99 -8.28 -26.51
N GLN A 329 -12.51 -9.52 -26.55
CA GLN A 329 -12.60 -10.30 -27.79
C GLN A 329 -13.54 -9.64 -28.82
N LYS A 330 -14.70 -9.11 -28.38
CA LYS A 330 -15.56 -8.28 -29.24
C LYS A 330 -14.81 -7.09 -29.84
N ARG A 331 -13.93 -6.45 -29.07
CA ARG A 331 -13.11 -5.32 -29.52
C ARG A 331 -12.02 -5.74 -30.51
N ARG A 332 -11.44 -6.93 -30.35
CA ARG A 332 -10.53 -7.57 -31.30
C ARG A 332 -11.23 -8.07 -32.58
N GLY A 333 -12.57 -8.14 -32.56
CA GLY A 333 -13.37 -8.66 -33.66
C GLY A 333 -13.52 -10.18 -33.65
N ASP A 334 -12.97 -10.86 -32.65
CA ASP A 334 -13.08 -12.31 -32.46
C ASP A 334 -14.40 -12.65 -31.75
N PHE A 335 -15.48 -12.67 -32.55
CA PHE A 335 -16.80 -12.99 -32.03
C PHE A 335 -16.97 -14.48 -31.73
N ASP A 336 -16.24 -15.35 -32.43
CA ASP A 336 -16.33 -16.80 -32.23
C ASP A 336 -15.84 -17.15 -30.83
N GLU A 337 -14.69 -16.60 -30.43
CA GLU A 337 -14.16 -16.77 -29.08
C GLU A 337 -15.05 -16.10 -28.02
N ALA A 338 -15.59 -14.90 -28.32
CA ALA A 338 -16.52 -14.24 -27.41
C ALA A 338 -17.79 -15.07 -27.15
N VAL A 339 -18.34 -15.72 -28.18
CA VAL A 339 -19.50 -16.62 -28.07
C VAL A 339 -19.15 -17.86 -27.27
N ARG A 340 -18.00 -18.50 -27.55
CA ARG A 340 -17.52 -19.65 -26.78
C ARG A 340 -17.43 -19.34 -25.28
N LEU A 341 -16.88 -18.17 -24.95
CA LEU A 341 -16.79 -17.67 -23.58
C LEU A 341 -18.17 -17.44 -22.96
N TRP A 342 -19.11 -16.86 -23.69
CA TRP A 342 -20.48 -16.69 -23.18
C TRP A 342 -21.21 -18.01 -23.02
N GLU A 343 -21.03 -18.98 -23.91
CA GLU A 343 -21.67 -20.29 -23.78
C GLU A 343 -21.15 -21.02 -22.52
N ALA A 344 -19.84 -20.96 -22.26
CA ALA A 344 -19.26 -21.47 -21.02
C ALA A 344 -19.82 -20.76 -19.78
N ALA A 345 -19.94 -19.42 -19.82
CA ALA A 345 -20.52 -18.67 -18.71
C ALA A 345 -22.04 -18.95 -18.53
N ALA A 346 -22.78 -19.11 -19.62
CA ALA A 346 -24.20 -19.44 -19.61
C ALA A 346 -24.45 -20.83 -19.01
N ALA A 347 -23.59 -21.80 -19.32
CA ALA A 347 -23.64 -23.14 -18.73
C ALA A 347 -23.43 -23.12 -17.20
N ASN A 348 -22.74 -22.11 -16.68
CA ASN A 348 -22.58 -21.84 -15.24
C ASN A 348 -23.62 -20.84 -14.71
N GLY A 349 -24.76 -20.67 -15.38
CA GLY A 349 -25.88 -19.86 -14.88
C GLY A 349 -25.67 -18.34 -14.94
N HIS A 350 -24.61 -17.83 -15.58
CA HIS A 350 -24.40 -16.39 -15.70
C HIS A 350 -25.42 -15.75 -16.68
N ILE A 351 -26.38 -15.01 -16.14
CA ILE A 351 -27.48 -14.37 -16.90
C ILE A 351 -26.97 -13.42 -17.99
N TYR A 352 -25.92 -12.64 -17.71
CA TYR A 352 -25.38 -11.68 -18.69
C TYR A 352 -24.93 -12.37 -19.98
N ALA A 353 -24.44 -13.61 -19.89
CA ALA A 353 -23.89 -14.35 -21.01
C ALA A 353 -25.00 -14.75 -22.00
N HIS A 354 -26.14 -15.22 -21.49
CA HIS A 354 -27.35 -15.48 -22.28
C HIS A 354 -27.78 -14.24 -23.08
N ILE A 355 -27.71 -13.07 -22.46
CA ILE A 355 -28.08 -11.79 -23.09
C ILE A 355 -27.08 -11.38 -24.19
N GLU A 356 -25.78 -11.58 -23.98
CA GLU A 356 -24.78 -11.30 -25.02
C GLU A 356 -24.87 -12.28 -26.20
N ILE A 357 -25.13 -13.56 -25.96
CA ILE A 357 -25.38 -14.54 -27.04
C ILE A 357 -26.64 -14.15 -27.83
N ALA A 358 -27.72 -13.74 -27.15
CA ALA A 358 -28.92 -13.25 -27.82
C ALA A 358 -28.65 -12.01 -28.70
N LYS A 359 -27.83 -11.06 -28.20
CA LYS A 359 -27.37 -9.89 -28.99
C LYS A 359 -26.57 -10.32 -30.21
N TYR A 360 -25.69 -11.31 -30.07
CA TYR A 360 -24.88 -11.82 -31.17
C TYR A 360 -25.75 -12.40 -32.29
N TYR A 361 -26.63 -13.35 -31.97
CA TYR A 361 -27.52 -13.95 -32.97
C TYR A 361 -28.44 -12.91 -33.63
N GLU A 362 -28.95 -11.95 -32.86
CA GLU A 362 -29.81 -10.91 -33.41
C GLU A 362 -29.08 -9.97 -34.38
N HIS A 363 -27.92 -9.45 -33.98
CA HIS A 363 -27.27 -8.35 -34.68
C HIS A 363 -26.25 -8.80 -35.72
N LYS A 364 -25.53 -9.90 -35.46
CA LYS A 364 -24.49 -10.44 -36.34
C LYS A 364 -25.03 -11.53 -37.25
N CYS A 365 -25.62 -12.58 -36.70
CA CYS A 365 -26.14 -13.71 -37.49
C CYS A 365 -27.48 -13.41 -38.16
N ARG A 366 -28.21 -12.38 -37.68
CA ARG A 366 -29.59 -12.08 -38.10
C ARG A 366 -30.55 -13.26 -37.89
N ASP A 367 -30.26 -14.10 -36.91
CA ASP A 367 -31.08 -15.24 -36.51
C ASP A 367 -31.95 -14.86 -35.30
N VAL A 368 -33.19 -14.48 -35.60
CA VAL A 368 -34.18 -14.06 -34.59
C VAL A 368 -34.60 -15.23 -33.69
N LYS A 369 -34.66 -16.45 -34.23
CA LYS A 369 -35.11 -17.64 -33.49
C LYS A 369 -34.12 -18.01 -32.39
N SER A 370 -32.83 -18.05 -32.74
CA SER A 370 -31.77 -18.30 -31.74
C SER A 370 -31.70 -17.16 -30.72
N ALA A 371 -31.86 -15.90 -31.15
CA ALA A 371 -31.90 -14.76 -30.23
C ALA A 371 -33.07 -14.86 -29.23
N LEU A 372 -34.26 -15.28 -29.68
CA LEU A 372 -35.42 -15.53 -28.81
C LEU A 372 -35.15 -16.65 -27.81
N LYS A 373 -34.59 -17.78 -28.27
CA LYS A 373 -34.24 -18.91 -27.42
C LYS A 373 -33.33 -18.49 -26.27
N TRP A 374 -32.25 -17.77 -26.56
CA TRP A 374 -31.31 -17.30 -25.55
C TRP A 374 -31.90 -16.23 -24.63
N THR A 375 -32.78 -15.36 -25.14
CA THR A 375 -33.46 -14.36 -24.31
C THR A 375 -34.44 -15.03 -23.32
N ARG A 376 -35.17 -16.07 -23.74
CA ARG A 376 -36.05 -16.85 -22.86
C ARG A 376 -35.25 -17.65 -21.83
N SER A 377 -34.13 -18.24 -22.23
CA SER A 377 -33.23 -18.92 -21.30
C SER A 377 -32.67 -17.96 -20.23
N ALA A 378 -32.36 -16.71 -20.59
CA ALA A 378 -32.00 -15.68 -19.61
C ALA A 378 -33.15 -15.40 -18.62
N GLN A 379 -34.39 -15.38 -19.10
CA GLN A 379 -35.58 -15.18 -18.26
C GLN A 379 -35.73 -16.29 -17.22
N GLU A 380 -35.62 -17.55 -17.65
CA GLU A 380 -35.71 -18.72 -16.77
C GLU A 380 -34.65 -18.65 -15.66
N HIS A 381 -33.41 -18.29 -16.00
CA HIS A 381 -32.34 -18.14 -15.01
C HIS A 381 -32.61 -17.01 -14.01
N VAL A 382 -33.13 -15.86 -14.46
CA VAL A 382 -33.48 -14.75 -13.56
C VAL A 382 -34.61 -15.13 -12.62
N GLU A 383 -35.58 -15.93 -13.06
CA GLU A 383 -36.70 -16.38 -12.24
C GLU A 383 -36.24 -17.32 -11.12
N HIS A 384 -35.33 -18.24 -11.42
CA HIS A 384 -34.84 -19.26 -10.47
C HIS A 384 -33.63 -18.83 -9.63
N ALA A 385 -32.84 -17.85 -10.07
CA ALA A 385 -31.67 -17.39 -9.34
C ALA A 385 -32.05 -16.65 -8.06
N ASP A 386 -31.26 -16.83 -6.99
CA ASP A 386 -31.35 -16.03 -5.78
C ASP A 386 -30.65 -14.68 -5.98
N LEU A 387 -31.43 -13.69 -6.43
CA LEU A 387 -30.96 -12.35 -6.74
C LEU A 387 -31.63 -11.30 -5.85
N PRO A 388 -30.87 -10.31 -5.36
CA PRO A 388 -31.42 -9.09 -4.78
C PRO A 388 -32.49 -8.45 -5.69
N ALA A 389 -33.57 -7.95 -5.09
CA ALA A 389 -34.74 -7.46 -5.81
C ALA A 389 -34.41 -6.39 -6.87
N TYR A 390 -33.42 -5.53 -6.61
CA TYR A 390 -32.99 -4.50 -7.56
C TYR A 390 -32.34 -5.10 -8.82
N MET A 391 -31.50 -6.13 -8.68
CA MET A 391 -30.87 -6.82 -9.82
C MET A 391 -31.89 -7.63 -10.61
N ARG A 392 -32.80 -8.33 -9.92
CA ARG A 392 -33.89 -9.07 -10.56
C ARG A 392 -34.75 -8.13 -11.42
N LYS A 393 -35.15 -6.97 -10.86
CA LYS A 393 -35.92 -5.96 -11.59
C LYS A 393 -35.17 -5.45 -12.82
N HIS A 394 -33.88 -5.15 -12.69
CA HIS A 394 -33.04 -4.70 -13.81
C HIS A 394 -33.01 -5.72 -14.95
N TRP A 395 -32.73 -6.99 -14.65
CA TRP A 395 -32.66 -8.04 -15.66
C TRP A 395 -34.01 -8.31 -16.33
N LEU A 396 -35.10 -8.42 -15.56
CA LEU A 396 -36.44 -8.63 -16.12
C LEU A 396 -36.85 -7.49 -17.06
N GLN A 397 -36.49 -6.25 -16.75
CA GLN A 397 -36.75 -5.11 -17.64
C GLN A 397 -35.97 -5.20 -18.96
N GLU A 398 -34.67 -5.51 -18.90
CA GLU A 398 -33.85 -5.68 -20.11
C GLU A 398 -34.36 -6.84 -20.98
N ILE A 399 -34.69 -7.96 -20.35
CA ILE A 399 -35.22 -9.17 -21.00
C ILE A 399 -36.57 -8.89 -21.67
N ALA A 400 -37.51 -8.26 -20.95
CA ALA A 400 -38.83 -7.93 -21.50
C ALA A 400 -38.73 -7.00 -22.72
N HIS A 401 -37.89 -5.96 -22.65
CA HIS A 401 -37.62 -5.07 -23.77
C HIS A 401 -37.07 -5.82 -24.99
N ARG A 402 -36.19 -6.81 -24.76
CA ARG A 402 -35.59 -7.61 -25.82
C ARG A 402 -36.59 -8.58 -26.44
N LEU A 403 -37.36 -9.31 -25.64
CA LEU A 403 -38.43 -10.23 -26.11
C LEU A 403 -39.43 -9.49 -26.99
N ALA A 404 -40.01 -8.39 -26.50
CA ALA A 404 -40.99 -7.61 -27.26
C ALA A 404 -40.45 -7.06 -28.59
N ARG A 405 -39.14 -6.81 -28.69
CA ARG A 405 -38.49 -6.39 -29.94
C ARG A 405 -38.24 -7.56 -30.88
N LEU A 406 -37.83 -8.72 -30.36
CA LEU A 406 -37.55 -9.91 -31.15
C LEU A 406 -38.83 -10.57 -31.68
N GLU A 407 -39.90 -10.64 -30.88
CA GLU A 407 -41.19 -11.21 -31.29
C GLU A 407 -41.85 -10.41 -32.42
N ARG A 408 -41.71 -9.08 -32.40
CA ARG A 408 -42.11 -8.22 -33.51
C ARG A 408 -41.32 -8.48 -34.79
N LYS A 409 -40.06 -8.91 -34.68
CA LYS A 409 -39.23 -9.25 -35.84
C LYS A 409 -39.48 -10.66 -36.36
N ASP A 410 -39.91 -11.59 -35.51
CA ASP A 410 -40.25 -12.97 -35.89
C ASP A 410 -41.64 -13.06 -36.54
N SER A 411 -42.51 -12.09 -36.25
CA SER A 411 -43.85 -11.97 -36.84
C SER A 411 -43.89 -11.27 -38.21
N ILE A 412 -42.72 -10.86 -38.73
CA ILE A 412 -42.52 -10.25 -40.05
C ILE A 412 -41.73 -11.25 -40.89
#